data_AF-A0A5N8UPR3-F1
#
_entry.id   AF-A0A5N8UPR3-F1
#
_cell.length_a   1.000
_cell.length_b   1.000
_cell.length_c   1.000
_cell.angle_alpha   90.00
_cell.angle_beta   90.00
_cell.angle_gamma   90.00
#
_symmetry.space_group_name_H-M   'P 1'
#
loop_
_entity.id
_entity.type
_entity.pdbx_description
1 polymer ?
#
loop_
_entity_poly.entity_id
_entity_poly.type
_entity_poly.pdbx_seq_one_letter_code
_entity_poly.pdbx_strand_id
1 'polypeptide(L)'
;MLSSIRPPAVAGLFYPADPIVLSAELSSYMSHASLHKIQHSTPKMIPKAIIVPHAGYIYSGLVAAHGFSCISAITDKIKRVVLLGPAHTLYLQGCAIPESTHFSTPLGNLPIDSSGAEKLAAYDAVTISNIPHKNEHSLEVELPFLQHCLDEFTLLPILVGDIAPELMAELLELVWGGDETLIVVSSDLSHFHPYDEAKQLDRETCQKILANNSDISSEQACGGRSLNALSLQIMRHNLNITQLSYQNSGDCATSDASDKSRVVGYASFAIS
;
A
#
# COMPACT_ATOMS: atom_id res chain seq x y z
N MET A 1 -12.08 -3.40 27.41
CA MET A 1 -11.46 -4.57 26.75
C MET A 1 -9.96 -4.46 26.94
N LEU A 2 -9.25 -5.57 27.18
CA LEU A 2 -7.78 -5.57 27.15
C LEU A 2 -7.34 -5.20 25.73
N SER A 3 -6.40 -4.26 25.59
CA SER A 3 -5.81 -3.95 24.30
C SER A 3 -5.08 -5.18 23.76
N SER A 4 -5.35 -5.54 22.51
CA SER A 4 -4.67 -6.63 21.79
C SER A 4 -3.86 -6.01 20.66
N ILE A 5 -2.57 -6.32 20.59
CA ILE A 5 -1.62 -5.65 19.69
C ILE A 5 -1.04 -6.69 18.73
N ARG A 6 -1.11 -6.41 17.43
CA ARG A 6 -0.33 -7.13 16.42
C ARG A 6 1.11 -6.59 16.43
N PRO A 7 2.13 -7.37 16.84
CA PRO A 7 3.52 -6.93 16.76
C PRO A 7 3.99 -6.87 15.30
N PRO A 8 5.06 -6.11 15.00
CA PRO A 8 5.65 -6.13 13.67
C PRO A 8 6.23 -7.52 13.36
N ALA A 9 5.94 -8.04 12.17
CA ALA A 9 6.45 -9.31 11.66
C ALA A 9 7.78 -9.16 10.89
N VAL A 10 8.05 -7.98 10.30
CA VAL A 10 9.17 -7.76 9.38
C VAL A 10 10.09 -6.59 9.74
N ALA A 11 9.94 -6.00 10.92
CA ALA A 11 10.92 -5.04 11.46
C ALA A 11 12.31 -5.69 11.61
N GLY A 12 13.33 -5.03 11.07
CA GLY A 12 14.70 -5.55 10.97
C GLY A 12 14.96 -6.41 9.73
N LEU A 13 13.92 -6.71 8.93
CA LEU A 13 14.02 -7.46 7.68
C LEU A 13 13.68 -6.59 6.48
N PHE A 14 12.50 -5.97 6.48
CA PHE A 14 12.00 -5.15 5.38
C PHE A 14 12.29 -3.67 5.60
N TYR A 15 12.40 -3.24 6.84
CA TYR A 15 12.74 -1.89 7.24
C TYR A 15 13.47 -1.93 8.61
N PRO A 16 14.24 -0.90 9.00
CA PRO A 16 14.99 -0.90 10.25
C PRO A 16 14.11 -1.12 11.49
N ALA A 17 14.57 -1.97 12.42
CA ALA A 17 13.91 -2.18 13.71
C ALA A 17 14.20 -1.04 14.72
N ASP A 18 15.27 -0.28 14.50
CA ASP A 18 15.61 0.87 15.33
C ASP A 18 14.79 2.09 14.90
N PRO A 19 14.04 2.75 15.82
CA PRO A 19 13.15 3.85 15.46
C PRO A 19 13.87 5.11 14.96
N ILE A 20 15.11 5.36 15.43
CA ILE A 20 15.91 6.51 15.00
C ILE A 20 16.39 6.28 13.57
N VAL A 21 16.91 5.08 13.29
CA VAL A 21 17.34 4.70 11.93
C VAL A 21 16.17 4.71 10.96
N LEU A 22 15.04 4.12 11.35
CA LEU A 22 13.82 4.08 10.54
C LEU A 22 13.30 5.49 10.21
N SER A 23 13.23 6.38 11.21
CA SER A 23 12.78 7.76 11.02
C SER A 23 13.70 8.54 10.09
N ALA A 24 15.02 8.35 10.21
CA ALA A 24 16.00 9.01 9.35
C ALA A 24 15.91 8.52 7.90
N GLU A 25 15.73 7.22 7.69
CA GLU A 25 15.58 6.61 6.37
C GLU A 25 14.29 7.09 5.68
N LEU A 26 13.16 7.07 6.38
CA LEU A 26 11.89 7.62 5.90
C LEU A 26 12.02 9.10 5.52
N SER A 27 12.64 9.91 6.39
CA SER A 27 12.88 11.34 6.12
C SER A 27 13.71 11.56 4.85
N SER A 28 14.72 10.71 4.64
CA SER A 28 15.56 10.75 3.43
C SER A 28 14.75 10.45 2.18
N TYR A 29 13.96 9.37 2.16
CA TYR A 29 13.12 9.04 1.01
C TYR A 29 12.09 10.12 0.72
N MET A 30 11.39 10.62 1.74
CA MET A 30 10.38 11.68 1.60
C MET A 30 10.98 12.98 1.07
N SER A 31 12.20 13.33 1.51
CA SER A 31 12.92 14.50 1.00
C SER A 31 13.28 14.35 -0.48
N HIS A 32 13.79 13.19 -0.90
CA HIS A 32 14.11 12.91 -2.31
C HIS A 32 12.86 12.96 -3.20
N ALA A 33 11.76 12.31 -2.78
CA ALA A 33 10.50 12.32 -3.51
C ALA A 33 9.92 13.73 -3.67
N SER A 34 9.99 14.55 -2.61
CA SER A 34 9.51 15.94 -2.63
C SER A 34 10.33 16.82 -3.57
N LEU A 35 11.66 16.68 -3.57
CA LEU A 35 12.54 17.42 -4.49
C LEU A 35 12.25 17.06 -5.95
N HIS A 36 12.08 15.77 -6.25
CA HIS A 36 11.72 15.31 -7.59
C HIS A 36 10.40 15.94 -8.06
N LYS A 37 9.38 15.98 -7.20
CA LYS A 37 8.09 16.61 -7.51
C LYS A 37 8.23 18.09 -7.89
N ILE A 38 9.06 18.84 -7.16
CA ILE A 38 9.35 20.25 -7.43
C ILE A 38 10.08 20.41 -8.78
N GLN A 39 11.11 19.60 -9.02
CA GLN A 39 11.91 19.65 -10.25
C GLN A 39 11.08 19.34 -11.50
N HIS A 40 10.13 18.41 -11.39
CA HIS A 40 9.29 17.98 -12.51
C HIS A 40 7.94 18.70 -12.61
N SER A 41 7.71 19.75 -11.80
CA SER A 41 6.49 20.57 -11.82
C SER A 41 5.20 19.74 -11.80
N THR A 42 5.19 18.64 -11.03
CA THR A 42 4.01 17.77 -10.94
C THR A 42 2.83 18.57 -10.42
N PRO A 43 1.64 18.50 -11.05
CA PRO A 43 0.48 19.25 -10.61
C PRO A 43 0.18 19.05 -9.11
N LYS A 44 -0.32 20.11 -8.46
CA LYS A 44 -0.80 20.00 -7.09
C LYS A 44 -2.12 19.21 -7.10
N MET A 45 -2.01 17.90 -6.87
CA MET A 45 -3.15 17.00 -6.74
C MET A 45 -3.42 16.72 -5.27
N ILE A 46 -4.70 16.56 -4.91
CA ILE A 46 -5.14 16.09 -3.61
C ILE A 46 -5.62 14.65 -3.81
N PRO A 47 -4.78 13.65 -3.50
CA PRO A 47 -5.15 12.27 -3.78
C PRO A 47 -6.20 11.77 -2.79
N LYS A 48 -7.25 11.11 -3.31
CA LYS A 48 -8.19 10.29 -2.54
C LYS A 48 -7.62 8.92 -2.24
N ALA A 49 -6.82 8.39 -3.18
CA ALA A 49 -6.12 7.12 -3.01
C ALA A 49 -4.67 7.19 -3.53
N ILE A 50 -3.82 6.31 -2.98
CA ILE A 50 -2.49 6.04 -3.52
C ILE A 50 -2.30 4.53 -3.70
N ILE A 51 -1.49 4.17 -4.70
CA ILE A 51 -0.98 2.81 -4.88
C ILE A 51 0.52 2.86 -4.61
N VAL A 52 1.03 1.97 -3.75
CA VAL A 52 2.43 1.95 -3.30
C VAL A 52 2.95 0.50 -3.16
N PRO A 53 4.27 0.27 -3.35
CA PRO A 53 4.89 -1.05 -3.23
C PRO A 53 5.24 -1.43 -1.78
N HIS A 54 5.31 -2.73 -1.48
CA HIS A 54 5.56 -3.29 -0.14
C HIS A 54 6.77 -4.22 -0.03
N ALA A 55 7.70 -4.20 -0.99
CA ALA A 55 9.01 -4.84 -0.78
C ALA A 55 9.82 -4.15 0.33
N GLY A 56 10.98 -4.73 0.68
CA GLY A 56 11.90 -4.10 1.64
C GLY A 56 12.32 -2.69 1.18
N TYR A 57 12.46 -1.76 2.12
CA TYR A 57 12.70 -0.33 1.87
C TYR A 57 13.92 -0.06 1.02
N ILE A 58 14.99 -0.86 1.19
CA ILE A 58 16.18 -0.79 0.35
C ILE A 58 15.88 -0.92 -1.15
N TYR A 59 14.80 -1.60 -1.51
CA TYR A 59 14.35 -1.79 -2.88
C TYR A 59 13.26 -0.82 -3.30
N SER A 60 12.17 -0.73 -2.52
CA SER A 60 10.94 -0.05 -2.94
C SER A 60 10.64 1.25 -2.18
N GLY A 61 11.41 1.56 -1.11
CA GLY A 61 11.10 2.67 -0.20
C GLY A 61 11.04 4.03 -0.89
N LEU A 62 11.94 4.30 -1.85
CA LEU A 62 11.89 5.54 -2.63
C LEU A 62 10.65 5.61 -3.52
N VAL A 63 10.24 4.49 -4.13
CA VAL A 63 9.04 4.41 -4.97
C VAL A 63 7.78 4.64 -4.13
N ALA A 64 7.69 4.04 -2.95
CA ALA A 64 6.61 4.28 -1.99
C ALA A 64 6.57 5.75 -1.53
N ALA A 65 7.73 6.35 -1.25
CA ALA A 65 7.83 7.76 -0.85
C ALA A 65 7.29 8.73 -1.90
N HIS A 66 7.39 8.43 -3.20
CA HIS A 66 6.72 9.23 -4.24
C HIS A 66 5.20 9.25 -4.04
N GLY A 67 4.58 8.12 -3.71
CA GLY A 67 3.16 8.03 -3.35
C GLY A 67 2.82 8.86 -2.11
N PHE A 68 3.51 8.60 -1.00
CA PHE A 68 3.27 9.30 0.27
C PHE A 68 3.59 10.82 0.20
N SER A 69 4.53 11.27 -0.64
CA SER A 69 4.79 12.70 -0.81
C SER A 69 3.58 13.47 -1.36
N CYS A 70 2.65 12.79 -2.03
CA CYS A 70 1.45 13.40 -2.58
C CYS A 70 0.39 13.76 -1.53
N ILE A 71 0.40 13.11 -0.35
CA ILE A 71 -0.56 13.40 0.72
C ILE A 71 -0.10 14.54 1.65
N SER A 72 1.13 15.05 1.48
CA SER A 72 1.73 16.10 2.33
C SER A 72 0.89 17.38 2.45
N ALA A 73 0.05 17.70 1.46
CA ALA A 73 -0.80 18.89 1.47
C ALA A 73 -2.13 18.71 2.21
N ILE A 74 -2.45 17.51 2.69
CA ILE A 74 -3.73 17.16 3.32
C ILE A 74 -3.58 16.31 4.60
N THR A 75 -2.38 16.24 5.17
CA THR A 75 -2.10 15.41 6.35
C THR A 75 -2.96 15.80 7.55
N ASP A 76 -3.29 17.09 7.69
CA ASP A 76 -4.16 17.64 8.74
C ASP A 76 -5.62 17.17 8.62
N LYS A 77 -6.06 16.89 7.39
CA LYS A 77 -7.43 16.43 7.10
C LYS A 77 -7.60 14.94 7.31
N ILE A 78 -6.58 14.14 7.02
CA ILE A 78 -6.67 12.68 7.10
C ILE A 78 -6.80 12.26 8.57
N LYS A 79 -7.90 11.59 8.90
CA LYS A 79 -8.18 11.00 10.23
C LYS A 79 -8.33 9.49 10.18
N ARG A 80 -8.47 8.94 8.97
CA ARG A 80 -8.63 7.51 8.74
C ARG A 80 -7.86 7.08 7.51
N VAL A 81 -7.22 5.92 7.60
CA VAL A 81 -6.54 5.27 6.49
C VAL A 81 -7.16 3.90 6.30
N VAL A 82 -7.76 3.67 5.12
CA VAL A 82 -8.17 2.32 4.69
C VAL A 82 -7.03 1.74 3.87
N LEU A 83 -6.41 0.68 4.37
CA LEU A 83 -5.23 0.08 3.76
C LEU A 83 -5.57 -1.32 3.25
N LEU A 84 -5.45 -1.53 1.95
CA LEU A 84 -5.68 -2.81 1.29
C LEU A 84 -4.34 -3.42 0.90
N GLY A 85 -4.12 -4.69 1.24
CA GLY A 85 -2.92 -5.42 0.89
C GLY A 85 -3.23 -6.88 0.58
N PRO A 86 -2.51 -7.53 -0.35
CA PRO A 86 -2.72 -8.93 -0.66
C PRO A 86 -2.28 -9.87 0.47
N ALA A 87 -2.92 -11.03 0.58
CA ALA A 87 -2.49 -12.14 1.43
C ALA A 87 -1.44 -13.01 0.72
N HIS A 88 -0.20 -12.99 1.21
CA HIS A 88 0.91 -13.82 0.70
C HIS A 88 1.15 -15.06 1.55
N THR A 89 0.98 -14.93 2.87
CA THR A 89 1.46 -15.94 3.82
C THR A 89 0.49 -17.10 4.04
N LEU A 90 -0.80 -16.87 3.84
CA LEU A 90 -1.86 -17.86 3.98
C LEU A 90 -2.90 -17.66 2.87
N TYR A 91 -3.41 -18.78 2.34
CA TYR A 91 -4.60 -18.72 1.51
C TYR A 91 -5.76 -18.16 2.33
N LEU A 92 -6.45 -17.17 1.77
CA LEU A 92 -7.56 -16.48 2.39
C LEU A 92 -8.71 -16.43 1.38
N GLN A 93 -9.86 -17.02 1.72
CA GLN A 93 -11.09 -16.77 0.98
C GLN A 93 -11.67 -15.44 1.45
N GLY A 94 -12.02 -14.56 0.51
CA GLY A 94 -12.56 -13.23 0.86
C GLY A 94 -11.49 -12.30 1.40
N CYS A 95 -11.83 -11.57 2.46
CA CYS A 95 -10.97 -10.61 3.13
C CYS A 95 -10.85 -10.91 4.63
N ALA A 96 -9.79 -10.41 5.26
CA ALA A 96 -9.60 -10.49 6.70
C ALA A 96 -9.34 -9.11 7.32
N ILE A 97 -9.95 -8.90 8.48
CA ILE A 97 -9.73 -7.76 9.37
C ILE A 97 -9.17 -8.32 10.70
N PRO A 98 -8.20 -7.68 11.35
CA PRO A 98 -7.62 -8.19 12.58
C PRO A 98 -8.61 -8.13 13.75
N GLU A 99 -8.48 -9.07 14.69
CA GLU A 99 -9.13 -8.98 16.02
C GLU A 99 -8.37 -8.00 16.95
N SER A 100 -7.10 -7.74 16.65
CA SER A 100 -6.26 -6.80 17.39
C SER A 100 -6.80 -5.37 17.31
N THR A 101 -6.71 -4.65 18.42
CA THR A 101 -7.10 -3.24 18.50
C THR A 101 -6.02 -2.29 18.02
N HIS A 102 -4.77 -2.76 17.91
CA HIS A 102 -3.65 -1.97 17.40
C HIS A 102 -2.72 -2.81 16.53
N PHE A 103 -2.05 -2.16 15.58
CA PHE A 103 -0.83 -2.65 14.96
C PHE A 103 0.37 -1.89 15.56
N SER A 104 1.50 -2.56 15.75
CA SER A 104 2.70 -1.95 16.31
C SER A 104 3.82 -1.89 15.27
N THR A 105 4.57 -0.80 15.28
CA THR A 105 5.83 -0.62 14.53
C THR A 105 6.90 -0.09 15.49
N PRO A 106 8.17 0.02 15.06
CA PRO A 106 9.19 0.73 15.84
C PRO A 106 8.82 2.18 16.19
N LEU A 107 7.96 2.84 15.39
CA LEU A 107 7.55 4.24 15.61
C LEU A 107 6.37 4.38 16.58
N GLY A 108 5.77 3.27 17.02
CA GLY A 108 4.68 3.24 17.98
C GLY A 108 3.47 2.43 17.52
N ASN A 109 2.41 2.49 18.30
CA ASN A 109 1.18 1.75 18.05
C ASN A 109 0.19 2.58 17.21
N LEU A 110 -0.44 1.94 16.22
CA LEU A 110 -1.52 2.50 15.42
C LEU A 110 -2.86 1.90 15.86
N PRO A 111 -3.85 2.70 16.24
CA PRO A 111 -5.18 2.20 16.59
C PRO A 111 -5.95 1.73 15.35
N ILE A 112 -6.66 0.60 15.48
CA ILE A 112 -7.55 0.08 14.44
C ILE A 112 -8.90 0.81 14.46
N ASP A 113 -9.41 1.20 13.29
CA ASP A 113 -10.76 1.73 13.11
C ASP A 113 -11.79 0.62 13.39
N SER A 114 -12.26 0.58 14.64
CA SER A 114 -13.24 -0.42 15.08
C SER A 114 -14.59 -0.24 14.39
N SER A 115 -14.98 0.99 14.05
CA SER A 115 -16.25 1.28 13.36
C SER A 115 -16.21 0.76 11.92
N GLY A 116 -15.11 1.01 11.21
CA GLY A 116 -14.85 0.43 9.89
C GLY A 116 -14.79 -1.09 9.92
N ALA A 117 -14.11 -1.66 10.91
CA ALA A 117 -14.01 -3.11 11.10
C ALA A 117 -15.39 -3.75 11.32
N GLU A 118 -16.21 -3.20 12.22
CA GLU A 118 -17.57 -3.68 12.49
C GLU A 118 -18.46 -3.59 11.25
N LYS A 119 -18.34 -2.52 10.47
CA LYS A 119 -19.10 -2.33 9.23
C LYS A 119 -18.80 -3.41 8.20
N LEU A 120 -17.53 -3.80 8.07
CA LEU A 120 -17.10 -4.84 7.13
C LEU A 120 -17.39 -6.25 7.66
N ALA A 121 -17.31 -6.47 8.97
CA ALA A 121 -17.59 -7.75 9.64
C ALA A 121 -19.01 -8.29 9.38
N ALA A 122 -19.95 -7.43 9.00
CA ALA A 122 -21.32 -7.80 8.68
C ALA A 122 -21.47 -8.58 7.36
N TYR A 123 -20.41 -8.72 6.57
CA TYR A 123 -20.43 -9.38 5.26
C TYR A 123 -19.76 -10.75 5.33
N ASP A 124 -20.40 -11.77 4.76
CA ASP A 124 -19.91 -13.16 4.76
C ASP A 124 -18.52 -13.33 4.13
N ALA A 125 -18.14 -12.43 3.22
CA ALA A 125 -16.83 -12.42 2.59
C ALA A 125 -15.71 -11.85 3.49
N VAL A 126 -16.01 -11.42 4.71
CA VAL A 126 -15.04 -10.80 5.63
C VAL A 126 -14.92 -11.64 6.89
N THR A 127 -13.71 -12.11 7.18
CA THR A 127 -13.38 -12.84 8.40
C THR A 127 -12.66 -11.93 9.39
N ILE A 128 -13.09 -11.95 10.65
CA ILE A 128 -12.35 -11.30 11.74
C ILE A 128 -11.38 -12.33 12.34
N SER A 129 -10.08 -12.16 12.14
CA SER A 129 -9.07 -13.08 12.64
C SER A 129 -7.68 -12.46 12.67
N ASN A 130 -6.91 -12.70 13.73
CA ASN A 130 -5.49 -12.34 13.75
C ASN A 130 -4.56 -13.28 12.96
N ILE A 131 -5.03 -14.49 12.61
CA ILE A 131 -4.19 -15.53 12.02
C ILE A 131 -3.60 -15.09 10.65
N PRO A 132 -4.39 -14.58 9.69
CA PRO A 132 -3.88 -14.15 8.39
C PRO A 132 -2.89 -12.98 8.49
N HIS A 133 -3.03 -12.12 9.50
CA HIS A 133 -2.16 -10.95 9.65
C HIS A 133 -0.83 -11.26 10.32
N LYS A 134 -0.71 -12.39 11.04
CA LYS A 134 0.39 -12.63 11.99
C LYS A 134 1.78 -12.48 11.37
N ASN A 135 1.99 -13.03 10.18
CA ASN A 135 3.28 -13.03 9.49
C ASN A 135 3.25 -12.23 8.18
N GLU A 136 2.10 -11.62 7.85
CA GLU A 136 1.90 -10.91 6.59
C GLU A 136 2.61 -9.56 6.59
N HIS A 137 3.13 -9.12 5.46
CA HIS A 137 3.94 -7.91 5.37
C HIS A 137 3.30 -6.82 4.50
N SER A 138 2.41 -7.18 3.58
CA SER A 138 1.84 -6.22 2.60
C SER A 138 1.19 -4.99 3.24
N LEU A 139 0.52 -5.17 4.38
CA LEU A 139 -0.05 -4.07 5.15
C LEU A 139 0.97 -3.39 6.07
N GLU A 140 1.92 -4.15 6.60
CA GLU A 140 2.86 -3.68 7.63
C GLU A 140 3.89 -2.70 7.10
N VAL A 141 4.39 -2.96 5.90
CA VAL A 141 5.45 -2.18 5.26
C VAL A 141 5.03 -0.73 4.99
N GLU A 142 3.72 -0.47 4.86
CA GLU A 142 3.20 0.89 4.66
C GLU A 142 3.07 1.69 5.96
N LEU A 143 3.02 1.04 7.11
CA LEU A 143 2.67 1.68 8.38
C LEU A 143 3.71 2.71 8.84
N PRO A 144 5.04 2.48 8.73
CA PRO A 144 6.00 3.49 9.12
C PRO A 144 5.94 4.74 8.23
N PHE A 145 5.66 4.60 6.93
CA PHE A 145 5.42 5.74 6.06
C PHE A 145 4.19 6.54 6.51
N LEU A 146 3.09 5.86 6.84
CA LEU A 146 1.88 6.49 7.34
C LEU A 146 2.14 7.25 8.66
N GLN A 147 2.81 6.62 9.64
CA GLN A 147 3.16 7.27 10.92
C GLN A 147 4.16 8.41 10.77
N HIS A 148 4.99 8.38 9.72
CA HIS A 148 5.91 9.48 9.42
C HIS A 148 5.18 10.67 8.78
N CYS A 149 4.13 10.42 7.98
CA CYS A 149 3.41 11.46 7.27
C CYS A 149 2.22 12.05 8.05
N LEU A 150 1.62 11.26 8.94
CA LEU A 150 0.37 11.58 9.64
C LEU A 150 0.56 11.55 11.14
N ASP A 151 -0.06 12.51 11.84
CA ASP A 151 0.01 12.60 13.31
C ASP A 151 -0.98 11.63 13.98
N GLU A 152 -2.26 11.99 13.99
CA GLU A 152 -3.32 11.23 14.65
C GLU A 152 -4.34 10.70 13.63
N PHE A 153 -4.35 9.38 13.46
CA PHE A 153 -5.30 8.70 12.57
C PHE A 153 -5.61 7.28 13.06
N THR A 154 -6.69 6.71 12.52
CA THR A 154 -7.05 5.30 12.69
C THR A 154 -6.79 4.50 11.42
N LEU A 155 -6.40 3.24 11.58
CA LEU A 155 -6.11 2.33 10.48
C LEU A 155 -7.24 1.32 10.31
N LEU A 156 -7.78 1.15 9.11
CA LEU A 156 -8.59 0.01 8.74
C LEU A 156 -7.77 -0.90 7.80
N PRO A 157 -7.04 -1.89 8.34
CA PRO A 157 -6.24 -2.79 7.53
C PRO A 157 -7.12 -3.92 7.00
N ILE A 158 -7.20 -4.04 5.69
CA ILE A 158 -7.98 -5.05 4.97
C ILE A 158 -7.00 -5.95 4.24
N LEU A 159 -6.85 -7.17 4.74
CA LEU A 159 -6.09 -8.19 4.02
C LEU A 159 -6.99 -8.82 2.95
N VAL A 160 -6.58 -8.73 1.70
CA VAL A 160 -7.38 -9.13 0.54
C VAL A 160 -6.87 -10.47 0.02
N GLY A 161 -7.73 -11.48 0.07
CA GLY A 161 -7.47 -12.81 -0.46
C GLY A 161 -8.19 -13.04 -1.79
N ASP A 162 -8.74 -14.25 -1.96
CA ASP A 162 -9.54 -14.60 -3.13
C ASP A 162 -10.97 -14.05 -3.00
N ILE A 163 -11.18 -12.90 -3.63
CA ILE A 163 -12.45 -12.19 -3.69
C ILE A 163 -12.69 -11.63 -5.08
N ALA A 164 -13.94 -11.61 -5.53
CA ALA A 164 -14.33 -10.96 -6.77
C ALA A 164 -14.11 -9.43 -6.67
N PRO A 165 -13.54 -8.78 -7.70
CA PRO A 165 -13.30 -7.34 -7.69
C PRO A 165 -14.55 -6.50 -7.40
N GLU A 166 -15.71 -6.92 -7.89
CA GLU A 166 -16.99 -6.24 -7.69
C GLU A 166 -17.39 -6.24 -6.22
N LEU A 167 -17.29 -7.40 -5.56
CA LEU A 167 -17.59 -7.52 -4.14
C LEU A 167 -16.59 -6.75 -3.28
N MET A 168 -15.30 -6.79 -3.63
CA MET A 168 -14.30 -5.98 -2.93
C MET A 168 -14.55 -4.47 -3.14
N ALA A 169 -14.98 -4.05 -4.32
CA ALA A 169 -15.36 -2.66 -4.57
C ALA A 169 -16.59 -2.25 -3.76
N GLU A 170 -17.59 -3.13 -3.59
CA GLU A 170 -18.72 -2.89 -2.69
C GLU A 170 -18.28 -2.72 -1.24
N LEU A 171 -17.40 -3.60 -0.74
CA LEU A 171 -16.83 -3.45 0.60
C LEU A 171 -16.04 -2.15 0.76
N LEU A 172 -15.24 -1.78 -0.25
CA LEU A 172 -14.47 -0.54 -0.26
C LEU A 172 -15.38 0.70 -0.26
N GLU A 173 -16.51 0.68 -0.97
CA GLU A 173 -17.50 1.77 -0.95
C GLU A 173 -17.98 2.08 0.46
N LEU A 174 -18.26 1.04 1.26
CA LEU A 174 -18.75 1.19 2.62
C LEU A 174 -17.81 1.99 3.50
N VAL A 175 -16.52 1.93 3.21
CA VAL A 175 -15.48 2.59 4.01
C VAL A 175 -14.78 3.72 3.25
N TRP A 176 -15.26 4.07 2.06
CA TRP A 176 -14.64 5.09 1.18
C TRP A 176 -14.45 6.43 1.88
N GLY A 177 -15.47 6.92 2.60
CA GLY A 177 -15.42 8.17 3.36
C GLY A 177 -15.25 9.43 2.50
N GLY A 178 -15.05 10.57 3.15
CA GLY A 178 -14.82 11.88 2.53
C GLY A 178 -13.34 12.26 2.51
N ASP A 179 -13.05 13.57 2.58
CA ASP A 179 -11.69 14.13 2.61
C ASP A 179 -10.86 13.66 3.82
N GLU A 180 -11.51 13.15 4.88
CA GLU A 180 -10.86 12.63 6.08
C GLU A 180 -10.31 11.20 5.93
N THR A 181 -10.64 10.53 4.84
CA THR A 181 -10.26 9.13 4.59
C THR A 181 -9.30 9.02 3.41
N LEU A 182 -8.09 8.55 3.67
CA LEU A 182 -7.14 8.13 2.64
C LEU A 182 -7.30 6.64 2.35
N ILE A 183 -7.34 6.27 1.07
CA ILE A 183 -7.25 4.87 0.64
C ILE A 183 -5.81 4.58 0.21
N VAL A 184 -5.22 3.51 0.72
CA VAL A 184 -3.90 3.02 0.33
C VAL A 184 -4.05 1.61 -0.21
N VAL A 185 -3.62 1.38 -1.44
CA VAL A 185 -3.54 0.05 -2.03
C VAL A 185 -2.09 -0.35 -2.14
N SER A 186 -1.72 -1.41 -1.42
CA SER A 186 -0.37 -1.92 -1.38
C SER A 186 -0.19 -3.02 -2.43
N SER A 187 0.75 -2.82 -3.37
CA SER A 187 1.04 -3.75 -4.46
C SER A 187 2.42 -3.54 -5.06
N ASP A 188 3.17 -4.63 -5.18
CA ASP A 188 4.29 -4.75 -6.13
C ASP A 188 3.77 -5.19 -7.52
N LEU A 189 4.62 -5.11 -8.54
CA LEU A 189 4.32 -5.51 -9.93
C LEU A 189 4.82 -6.95 -10.21
N SER A 190 5.49 -7.19 -11.34
CA SER A 190 5.95 -8.53 -11.72
C SER A 190 7.04 -9.05 -10.78
N HIS A 191 7.11 -10.37 -10.61
CA HIS A 191 8.02 -11.02 -9.67
C HIS A 191 8.95 -12.02 -10.36
N PHE A 192 10.25 -11.90 -10.08
CA PHE A 192 11.30 -12.87 -10.42
C PHE A 192 11.55 -13.10 -11.92
N HIS A 193 11.23 -12.13 -12.77
CA HIS A 193 11.60 -12.13 -14.18
C HIS A 193 13.00 -11.52 -14.38
N PRO A 194 13.70 -11.86 -15.48
CA PRO A 194 14.89 -11.13 -15.91
C PRO A 194 14.58 -9.66 -16.16
N TYR A 195 15.55 -8.79 -15.90
CA TYR A 195 15.37 -7.33 -15.88
C TYR A 195 14.62 -6.74 -17.09
N ASP A 196 15.01 -7.10 -18.32
CA ASP A 196 14.36 -6.54 -19.53
C ASP A 196 12.93 -7.06 -19.73
N GLU A 197 12.67 -8.31 -19.35
CA GLU A 197 11.33 -8.91 -19.39
C GLU A 197 10.42 -8.26 -18.33
N ALA A 198 10.92 -8.13 -17.10
CA ALA A 198 10.22 -7.44 -16.01
C ALA A 198 9.84 -6.02 -16.43
N LYS A 199 10.76 -5.26 -17.03
CA LYS A 199 10.46 -3.90 -17.53
C LYS A 199 9.34 -3.86 -18.56
N GLN A 200 9.27 -4.84 -19.45
CA GLN A 200 8.21 -4.90 -20.44
C GLN A 200 6.86 -5.23 -19.78
N LEU A 201 6.82 -6.27 -18.95
CA LEU A 201 5.62 -6.69 -18.21
C LEU A 201 5.10 -5.58 -17.29
N ASP A 202 5.99 -4.96 -16.53
CA ASP A 202 5.66 -3.87 -15.62
C ASP A 202 5.10 -2.65 -16.36
N ARG A 203 5.69 -2.31 -17.52
CA ARG A 203 5.20 -1.20 -18.35
C ARG A 203 3.79 -1.46 -18.85
N GLU A 204 3.51 -2.68 -19.30
CA GLU A 204 2.17 -3.09 -19.73
C GLU A 204 1.17 -3.04 -18.57
N THR A 205 1.56 -3.52 -17.38
CA THR A 205 0.74 -3.43 -16.17
C THR A 205 0.48 -1.97 -15.77
N CYS A 206 1.49 -1.11 -15.77
CA CYS A 206 1.33 0.33 -15.50
C CYS A 206 0.37 0.98 -16.50
N GLN A 207 0.45 0.63 -17.78
CA GLN A 207 -0.45 1.14 -18.82
C GLN A 207 -1.89 0.67 -18.59
N LYS A 208 -2.11 -0.59 -18.17
CA LYS A 208 -3.44 -1.08 -17.77
C LYS A 208 -3.99 -0.28 -16.59
N ILE A 209 -3.18 -0.04 -15.56
CA ILE A 209 -3.57 0.77 -14.39
C ILE A 209 -3.96 2.18 -14.84
N LEU A 210 -3.13 2.85 -15.64
CA LEU A 210 -3.41 4.21 -16.14
C LEU A 210 -4.64 4.29 -17.04
N ALA A 211 -4.92 3.23 -17.80
CA ALA A 211 -6.14 3.10 -18.59
C ALA A 211 -7.38 2.74 -17.75
N ASN A 212 -7.24 2.68 -16.43
CA ASN A 212 -8.27 2.26 -15.48
C ASN A 212 -8.91 0.90 -15.84
N ASN A 213 -8.06 -0.07 -16.19
CA ASN A 213 -8.48 -1.43 -16.49
C ASN A 213 -8.68 -2.24 -15.19
N SER A 214 -9.78 -2.99 -15.09
CA SER A 214 -10.14 -3.82 -13.95
C SER A 214 -9.79 -5.30 -14.09
N ASP A 215 -8.88 -5.65 -15.03
CA ASP A 215 -8.39 -7.00 -15.31
C ASP A 215 -6.86 -7.07 -15.18
N ILE A 216 -6.40 -6.87 -13.95
CA ILE A 216 -5.01 -7.06 -13.52
C ILE A 216 -4.94 -8.36 -12.71
N SER A 217 -4.11 -9.31 -13.18
CA SER A 217 -3.91 -10.59 -12.49
C SER A 217 -2.89 -10.47 -11.35
N SER A 218 -2.86 -11.48 -10.46
CA SER A 218 -1.90 -11.58 -9.35
C SER A 218 -0.44 -11.66 -9.81
N GLU A 219 -0.19 -12.15 -11.02
CA GLU A 219 1.15 -12.26 -11.61
C GLU A 219 1.65 -10.92 -12.15
N GLN A 220 0.72 -10.08 -12.62
CA GLN A 220 1.02 -8.73 -13.10
C GLN A 220 1.30 -7.78 -11.94
N ALA A 221 0.52 -7.90 -10.87
CA ALA A 221 0.66 -7.15 -9.64
C ALA A 221 0.05 -7.95 -8.48
N CYS A 222 0.79 -8.15 -7.39
CA CYS A 222 0.34 -9.01 -6.28
C CYS A 222 -0.96 -8.49 -5.64
N GLY A 223 -1.17 -7.18 -5.63
CA GLY A 223 -2.40 -6.51 -5.18
C GLY A 223 -3.50 -6.43 -6.26
N GLY A 224 -3.45 -7.23 -7.33
CA GLY A 224 -4.36 -7.17 -8.48
C GLY A 224 -5.85 -7.13 -8.11
N ARG A 225 -6.28 -7.91 -7.11
CA ARG A 225 -7.68 -7.87 -6.62
C ARG A 225 -8.08 -6.49 -6.08
N SER A 226 -7.20 -5.87 -5.28
CA SER A 226 -7.40 -4.53 -4.73
C SER A 226 -7.35 -3.45 -5.82
N LEU A 227 -6.45 -3.60 -6.81
CA LEU A 227 -6.35 -2.69 -7.95
C LEU A 227 -7.60 -2.72 -8.82
N ASN A 228 -8.13 -3.91 -9.10
CA ASN A 228 -9.36 -4.08 -9.89
C ASN A 228 -10.57 -3.50 -9.14
N ALA A 229 -10.66 -3.69 -7.82
CA ALA A 229 -11.69 -3.08 -7.00
C ALA A 229 -11.59 -1.54 -6.97
N LEU A 230 -10.37 -1.01 -6.85
CA LEU A 230 -10.11 0.43 -6.90
C LEU A 230 -10.48 1.01 -8.27
N SER A 231 -10.24 0.29 -9.36
CA SER A 231 -10.63 0.71 -10.72
C SER A 231 -12.13 0.98 -10.86
N LEU A 232 -12.96 0.11 -10.26
CA LEU A 232 -14.42 0.32 -10.20
C LEU A 232 -14.78 1.58 -9.40
N GLN A 233 -14.05 1.86 -8.32
CA GLN A 233 -14.25 3.06 -7.52
C GLN A 233 -13.82 4.34 -8.24
N ILE A 234 -12.72 4.29 -8.99
CA ILE A 234 -12.25 5.40 -9.82
C ILE A 234 -13.32 5.81 -10.83
N MET A 235 -13.98 4.84 -11.48
CA MET A 235 -15.10 5.12 -12.37
C MET A 235 -16.29 5.72 -11.62
N ARG A 236 -16.68 5.14 -10.49
CA ARG A 236 -17.83 5.60 -9.70
C ARG A 236 -17.66 7.04 -9.21
N HIS A 237 -16.46 7.42 -8.79
CA HIS A 237 -16.15 8.71 -8.21
C HIS A 237 -15.57 9.72 -9.21
N ASN A 238 -15.48 9.36 -10.50
CA ASN A 238 -14.92 10.19 -11.58
C ASN A 238 -13.51 10.73 -11.29
N LEU A 239 -12.62 9.85 -10.81
CA LEU A 239 -11.24 10.19 -10.45
C LEU A 239 -10.27 9.90 -11.61
N ASN A 240 -9.10 10.52 -11.56
CA ASN A 240 -8.02 10.33 -12.52
C ASN A 240 -6.83 9.64 -11.88
N ILE A 241 -6.06 8.92 -12.69
CA ILE A 241 -4.88 8.17 -12.25
C ILE A 241 -3.63 8.87 -12.79
N THR A 242 -2.67 9.11 -11.91
CA THR A 242 -1.35 9.63 -12.29
C THR A 242 -0.27 8.69 -11.76
N GLN A 243 0.60 8.22 -12.66
CA GLN A 243 1.80 7.49 -12.27
C GLN A 243 2.86 8.47 -11.76
N LEU A 244 3.46 8.14 -10.62
CA LEU A 244 4.41 9.00 -9.91
C LEU A 244 5.85 8.51 -10.07
N SER A 245 6.05 7.19 -10.00
CA SER A 245 7.37 6.57 -10.10
C SER A 245 7.26 5.12 -10.59
N TYR A 246 8.36 4.63 -11.15
CA TYR A 246 8.57 3.23 -11.49
C TYR A 246 10.07 2.88 -11.38
N GLN A 247 10.38 1.78 -10.71
CA GLN A 247 11.71 1.17 -10.61
C GLN A 247 11.56 -0.34 -10.43
N ASN A 248 12.63 -1.11 -10.55
CA ASN A 248 12.66 -2.49 -10.09
C ASN A 248 13.87 -2.75 -9.19
N SER A 249 13.90 -3.90 -8.51
CA SER A 249 14.97 -4.23 -7.56
C SER A 249 16.38 -4.22 -8.15
N GLY A 250 16.51 -4.43 -9.47
CA GLY A 250 17.79 -4.38 -10.17
C GLY A 250 18.30 -2.95 -10.45
N ASP A 251 17.52 -1.92 -10.15
CA ASP A 251 17.92 -0.51 -10.22
C ASP A 251 18.57 -0.03 -8.90
N CYS A 252 18.52 -0.84 -7.85
CA CYS A 252 19.07 -0.52 -6.53
C CYS A 252 20.60 -0.63 -6.55
N ALA A 253 21.29 0.45 -6.17
CA ALA A 253 22.74 0.60 -6.32
C ALA A 253 23.60 -0.09 -5.24
N THR A 254 23.07 -1.01 -4.44
CA THR A 254 23.87 -1.74 -3.44
C THR A 254 24.53 -2.96 -4.07
N SER A 255 25.76 -3.27 -3.64
CA SER A 255 26.67 -4.22 -4.29
C SER A 255 26.14 -5.65 -4.40
N ASP A 256 25.16 -6.03 -3.58
CA ASP A 256 24.51 -7.36 -3.59
C ASP A 256 23.08 -7.35 -4.19
N ALA A 257 22.49 -6.17 -4.46
CA ALA A 257 21.15 -6.01 -5.04
C ALA A 257 21.13 -5.92 -6.57
N SER A 258 22.31 -6.00 -7.21
CA SER A 258 22.45 -5.88 -8.67
C SER A 258 22.11 -7.17 -9.45
N ASP A 259 21.46 -8.15 -8.81
CA ASP A 259 21.01 -9.37 -9.49
C ASP A 259 19.85 -9.05 -10.44
N LYS A 260 20.22 -8.80 -11.70
CA LYS A 260 19.29 -8.54 -12.80
C LYS A 260 18.69 -9.80 -13.41
N SER A 261 19.01 -10.98 -12.90
CA SER A 261 18.45 -12.24 -13.40
C SER A 261 17.02 -12.49 -12.91
N ARG A 262 16.66 -11.93 -11.75
CA ARG A 262 15.35 -12.10 -11.11
C ARG A 262 15.00 -10.86 -10.30
N VAL A 263 14.24 -9.95 -10.89
CA VAL A 263 13.86 -8.68 -10.26
C VAL A 263 12.39 -8.64 -9.88
N VAL A 264 12.03 -7.70 -9.00
CA VAL A 264 10.63 -7.37 -8.67
C VAL A 264 10.36 -5.92 -9.07
N GLY A 265 9.24 -5.68 -9.75
CA GLY A 265 8.84 -4.34 -10.21
C GLY A 265 8.08 -3.54 -9.16
N TYR A 266 8.29 -2.22 -9.13
CA TYR A 266 7.67 -1.30 -8.19
C TYR A 266 7.16 -0.06 -8.92
N ALA A 267 5.93 0.33 -8.65
CA ALA A 267 5.39 1.60 -9.13
C ALA A 267 4.53 2.25 -8.06
N SER A 268 4.42 3.58 -8.13
CA SER A 268 3.48 4.33 -7.31
C SER A 268 2.59 5.22 -8.14
N PHE A 269 1.35 5.37 -7.68
CA PHE A 269 0.30 6.11 -8.36
C PHE A 269 -0.49 6.96 -7.36
N ALA A 270 -1.01 8.09 -7.83
CA ALA A 270 -1.99 8.91 -7.13
C ALA A 270 -3.31 8.92 -7.89
N ILE A 271 -4.41 8.88 -7.13
CA ILE A 271 -5.78 8.90 -7.65
C ILE A 271 -6.48 10.13 -7.09
N SER A 272 -6.94 11.04 -7.95
CA SER A 272 -7.53 12.34 -7.57
C SER A 272 -8.62 12.83 -8.51
#